data_AF-A0AAV0ULB2-F1
#
_entry.id   AF-A0AAV0ULB2-F1
#
_cell.length_a   1.000
_cell.length_b   1.000
_cell.length_c   1.000
_cell.angle_alpha   90.00
_cell.angle_beta   90.00
_cell.angle_gamma   90.00
#
_symmetry.space_group_name_H-M   'P 1'
#
loop_
_entity.id
_entity.type
_entity.pdbx_description
1 polymer ?
#
loop_
_entity_poly.entity_id
_entity_poly.type
_entity_poly.pdbx_seq_one_letter_code
_entity_poly.pdbx_strand_id
1 'polypeptide(L)'
;MASATGLRRKVLVLYRDVLRVARGFPDRSMGRKLQYNARELLRLRQHETNALRIQTYLTEGYDALRVYQVLQTDAELLTAITRKKRDSLGRDAKKKK
;
A
#
# COMPACT_ATOMS: atom_id res chain seq x y z
N MET A 1 -26.74 -9.95 -4.36
CA MET A 1 -25.76 -9.91 -3.24
C MET A 1 -24.64 -10.92 -3.51
N ALA A 2 -23.37 -10.57 -3.27
CA ALA A 2 -22.26 -11.49 -3.51
C ALA A 2 -22.25 -12.61 -2.45
N SER A 3 -22.14 -13.87 -2.87
CA SER A 3 -22.00 -15.00 -1.95
C SER A 3 -20.66 -14.93 -1.20
N ALA A 4 -20.59 -15.53 0.00
CA ALA A 4 -19.36 -15.57 0.81
C ALA A 4 -18.16 -16.16 0.02
N THR A 5 -18.40 -17.18 -0.80
CA THR A 5 -17.40 -17.77 -1.70
C THR A 5 -16.89 -16.77 -2.75
N GLY A 6 -17.78 -15.91 -3.27
CA GLY A 6 -17.42 -14.84 -4.20
C GLY A 6 -16.54 -13.77 -3.57
N LEU A 7 -16.82 -13.38 -2.32
CA LEU A 7 -16.00 -12.42 -1.58
C LEU A 7 -14.61 -12.97 -1.28
N ARG A 8 -14.51 -14.21 -0.82
CA ARG A 8 -13.21 -14.87 -0.57
C ARG A 8 -12.32 -14.87 -1.81
N ARG A 9 -12.88 -15.20 -2.98
CA ARG A 9 -12.14 -15.18 -4.25
C ARG A 9 -11.62 -13.77 -4.57
N LYS A 10 -12.47 -12.74 -4.42
CA LYS A 10 -12.07 -11.34 -4.66
C LYS A 10 -10.92 -10.90 -3.75
N VAL A 11 -10.96 -11.28 -2.47
CA VAL A 11 -9.89 -10.97 -1.51
C VAL A 11 -8.57 -11.61 -1.94
N LEU A 12 -8.59 -12.88 -2.35
CA LEU A 12 -7.38 -13.57 -2.80
C LEU A 12 -6.81 -13.01 -4.10
N VAL A 13 -7.68 -12.59 -5.04
CA VAL A 13 -7.25 -11.91 -6.28
C VAL A 13 -6.55 -10.60 -5.95
N LEU A 14 -7.21 -9.74 -5.15
CA LEU A 14 -6.63 -8.47 -4.73
C LEU A 14 -5.28 -8.67 -4.03
N TYR A 15 -5.19 -9.63 -3.10
CA TYR A 15 -3.94 -9.93 -2.41
C TYR A 15 -2.82 -10.34 -3.38
N ARG A 16 -3.11 -11.18 -4.37
CA ARG A 16 -2.13 -11.58 -5.39
C ARG A 16 -1.68 -10.39 -6.24
N ASP A 17 -2.59 -9.50 -6.60
CA ASP A 17 -2.29 -8.34 -7.43
C ASP A 17 -1.43 -7.32 -6.68
N VAL A 18 -1.72 -7.06 -5.41
CA VAL A 18 -0.86 -6.24 -4.54
C VAL A 18 0.55 -6.83 -4.45
N LEU A 19 0.68 -8.16 -4.28
CA LEU A 19 2.00 -8.79 -4.24
C LEU A 19 2.75 -8.72 -5.57
N ARG A 20 2.05 -8.71 -6.72
CA ARG A 20 2.67 -8.53 -8.05
C ARG A 20 3.21 -7.11 -8.20
N VAL A 21 2.40 -6.10 -7.90
CA VAL A 21 2.83 -4.69 -7.90
C VAL A 21 4.02 -4.48 -6.97
N ALA A 22 3.95 -5.02 -5.76
CA ALA A 22 5.01 -4.88 -4.78
C ALA A 22 6.34 -5.54 -5.18
N ARG A 23 6.30 -6.62 -6.00
CA ARG A 23 7.51 -7.24 -6.56
C ARG A 23 8.13 -6.43 -7.69
N GLY A 24 7.30 -5.78 -8.50
CA GLY A 24 7.74 -4.96 -9.63
C GLY A 24 7.99 -3.49 -9.26
N PHE A 25 7.90 -3.11 -7.98
CA PHE A 25 8.02 -1.73 -7.56
C PHE A 25 9.46 -1.21 -7.77
N PRO A 26 9.68 0.00 -8.31
CA PRO A 26 11.02 0.50 -8.62
C PRO A 26 11.93 0.59 -7.39
N ASP A 27 11.38 1.11 -6.28
CA ASP A 27 12.05 1.10 -4.98
C ASP A 27 11.76 -0.22 -4.24
N ARG A 28 12.79 -1.05 -4.08
CA ARG A 28 12.70 -2.34 -3.37
C ARG A 28 12.28 -2.19 -1.90
N SER A 29 12.66 -1.11 -1.22
CA SER A 29 12.29 -0.86 0.17
C SER A 29 10.79 -0.58 0.31
N MET A 30 10.24 0.20 -0.63
CA MET A 30 8.80 0.44 -0.73
C MET A 30 8.04 -0.83 -1.12
N GLY A 31 8.56 -1.59 -2.09
CA GLY A 31 8.00 -2.89 -2.45
C GLY A 31 7.91 -3.84 -1.25
N ARG A 32 8.97 -3.96 -0.43
CA ARG A 32 8.94 -4.76 0.80
C ARG A 32 7.90 -4.26 1.81
N LYS A 33 7.79 -2.94 2.01
CA LYS A 33 6.76 -2.35 2.89
C LYS A 33 5.35 -2.65 2.39
N LEU A 34 5.11 -2.56 1.09
CA LEU A 34 3.81 -2.90 0.50
C LEU A 34 3.46 -4.38 0.72
N GLN A 35 4.41 -5.30 0.51
CA GLN A 35 4.19 -6.72 0.79
C GLN A 35 3.91 -7.00 2.28
N TYR A 36 4.61 -6.31 3.19
CA TYR A 36 4.39 -6.42 4.62
C TYR A 36 2.98 -5.92 4.99
N ASN A 37 2.63 -4.71 4.56
CA ASN A 37 1.32 -4.12 4.85
C ASN A 37 0.17 -4.96 4.29
N ALA A 38 0.32 -5.52 3.08
CA ALA A 38 -0.69 -6.41 2.49
C ALA A 38 -0.93 -7.67 3.34
N ARG A 39 0.15 -8.27 3.86
CA ARG A 39 0.07 -9.43 4.76
C ARG A 39 -0.60 -9.07 6.07
N GLU A 40 -0.19 -7.97 6.69
CA GLU A 40 -0.74 -7.54 7.97
C GLU A 40 -2.21 -7.14 7.87
N LEU A 41 -2.62 -6.42 6.81
CA LEU A 41 -4.02 -6.07 6.61
C LEU A 41 -4.91 -7.30 6.44
N LEU A 42 -4.43 -8.32 5.72
CA LEU A 42 -5.16 -9.58 5.59
C LEU A 42 -5.24 -10.31 6.94
N ARG A 43 -4.14 -10.37 7.69
CA ARG A 43 -4.08 -10.99 9.03
C ARG A 43 -5.03 -10.31 10.02
N LEU A 44 -5.03 -8.98 10.06
CA LEU A 44 -5.88 -8.20 10.97
C LEU A 44 -7.37 -8.36 10.67
N ARG A 45 -7.74 -8.65 9.42
CA ARG A 45 -9.14 -8.73 8.95
C ARG A 45 -9.59 -10.17 8.67
N GLN A 46 -8.77 -11.18 8.95
CA GLN A 46 -9.03 -12.57 8.54
C GLN A 46 -10.29 -13.19 9.16
N HIS A 47 -10.74 -12.64 10.30
CA HIS A 47 -11.93 -13.10 11.02
C HIS A 47 -13.17 -12.23 10.77
N GLU A 48 -13.09 -11.26 9.84
CA GLU A 48 -14.24 -10.45 9.47
C GLU A 48 -15.29 -11.33 8.76
N THR A 49 -16.51 -11.35 9.29
CA THR A 49 -17.64 -12.12 8.74
C THR A 49 -18.70 -11.22 8.13
N ASN A 50 -18.68 -9.91 8.40
CA ASN A 50 -19.65 -8.97 7.87
C ASN A 50 -19.37 -8.69 6.38
N ALA A 51 -20.26 -9.18 5.52
CA ALA A 51 -20.12 -9.05 4.07
C ALA A 51 -20.01 -7.59 3.57
N LEU A 52 -20.69 -6.63 4.23
CA LEU A 52 -20.59 -5.21 3.87
C LEU A 52 -19.21 -4.66 4.20
N ARG A 53 -18.66 -4.98 5.38
CA ARG A 53 -17.30 -4.56 5.78
C ARG A 53 -16.25 -5.17 4.85
N ILE A 54 -16.37 -6.45 4.50
CA ILE A 54 -15.48 -7.11 3.54
C ILE A 54 -15.54 -6.38 2.19
N GLN A 55 -16.75 -6.01 1.73
CA GLN A 55 -16.91 -5.31 0.47
C GLN A 55 -16.29 -3.91 0.51
N THR A 56 -16.42 -3.17 1.63
CA THR A 56 -15.75 -1.88 1.84
C THR A 56 -14.23 -2.05 1.79
N TYR A 57 -13.68 -3.03 2.51
CA TYR A 57 -12.24 -3.30 2.50
C TYR A 57 -11.71 -3.70 1.12
N LEU A 58 -12.49 -4.44 0.34
CA LEU A 58 -12.16 -4.74 -1.05
C LEU A 58 -12.09 -3.46 -1.89
N THR A 59 -13.08 -2.59 -1.78
CA THR A 59 -13.11 -1.31 -2.52
C THR A 59 -11.90 -0.45 -2.16
N GLU A 60 -11.65 -0.21 -0.87
CA GLU A 60 -10.48 0.53 -0.38
C GLU A 60 -9.17 -0.08 -0.90
N GLY A 61 -9.07 -1.41 -0.90
CA GLY A 61 -7.89 -2.12 -1.35
C GLY A 61 -7.66 -2.01 -2.87
N TYR A 62 -8.71 -2.04 -3.69
CA TYR A 62 -8.60 -1.79 -5.12
C TYR A 62 -8.20 -0.35 -5.43
N ASP A 63 -8.73 0.62 -4.68
CA ASP A 63 -8.35 2.03 -4.85
C ASP A 63 -6.88 2.25 -4.45
N ALA A 64 -6.43 1.67 -3.33
CA ALA A 64 -5.03 1.68 -2.94
C ALA A 64 -4.14 1.01 -3.99
N LEU A 65 -4.55 -0.14 -4.55
CA LEU A 65 -3.82 -0.83 -5.60
C LEU A 65 -3.62 0.06 -6.84
N ARG A 66 -4.65 0.79 -7.28
CA ARG A 66 -4.55 1.74 -8.40
C ARG A 66 -3.51 2.82 -8.14
N VAL A 67 -3.48 3.39 -6.93
CA VAL A 67 -2.46 4.38 -6.54
C VAL A 67 -1.06 3.78 -6.66
N TYR A 68 -0.83 2.59 -6.14
CA TYR A 68 0.47 1.94 -6.24
C TYR A 68 0.87 1.58 -7.68
N GLN A 69 -0.10 1.24 -8.55
CA GLN A 69 0.17 1.01 -9.96
C GLN A 69 0.64 2.30 -10.66
N VAL A 70 0.00 3.44 -10.39
CA VAL A 70 0.44 4.74 -10.91
C VAL A 70 1.85 5.08 -10.43
N LEU A 71 2.11 4.92 -9.12
CA LEU A 71 3.43 5.18 -8.55
C LEU A 71 4.51 4.21 -9.06
N GLN A 72 4.13 3.00 -9.46
CA GLN A 72 5.03 2.04 -10.07
C GLN A 72 5.43 2.47 -11.48
N THR A 73 4.53 3.11 -12.24
CA THR A 73 4.77 3.53 -13.62
C THR A 73 5.33 4.94 -13.76
N ASP A 74 5.10 5.81 -12.76
CA ASP A 74 5.52 7.20 -12.77
C ASP A 74 6.65 7.45 -11.76
N ALA A 75 7.88 7.36 -12.25
CA ALA A 75 9.09 7.54 -11.44
C ALA A 75 9.28 9.00 -10.97
N GLU A 76 8.80 9.98 -11.74
CA GLU A 76 8.90 11.40 -11.36
C GLU A 76 7.98 11.70 -10.18
N LEU A 77 6.73 11.25 -10.27
CA LEU A 77 5.77 11.36 -9.17
C LEU A 77 6.28 10.63 -7.92
N LEU A 78 6.78 9.39 -8.09
CA LEU A 78 7.34 8.63 -6.98
C LEU A 78 8.50 9.39 -6.31
N THR A 79 9.38 10.00 -7.09
CA THR A 79 10.50 10.79 -6.58
C THR A 79 10.00 12.05 -5.85
N ALA A 80 9.01 12.75 -6.41
CA ALA A 80 8.43 13.94 -5.81
C ALA A 80 7.81 13.66 -4.42
N ILE A 81 7.09 12.54 -4.27
CA ILE A 81 6.43 12.19 -3.00
C ILE A 81 7.37 11.57 -1.96
N THR A 82 8.48 10.97 -2.40
CA THR A 82 9.44 10.30 -1.49
C THR A 82 10.61 11.20 -1.09
N ARG A 83 10.78 12.37 -1.74
CA ARG A 83 11.84 13.33 -1.42
C ARG A 83 11.68 13.85 0.01
N LYS A 84 12.50 13.33 0.92
CA LYS A 84 12.66 13.88 2.27
C LYS A 84 13.22 15.31 2.14
N LYS A 85 12.48 16.33 2.60
CA LYS A 85 13.00 17.71 2.74
C LYS A 85 14.28 17.65 3.57
N ARG A 86 15.44 17.92 2.94
CA ARG A 86 16.73 18.02 3.65
C ARG A 86 16.90 19.33 4.42
N ASP A 87 15.94 20.26 4.31
CA ASP A 87 16.18 21.67 4.68
C ASP A 87 15.76 22.05 6.12
N SER A 88 15.30 21.09 6.95
CA SER A 88 14.87 21.37 8.32
C SER A 88 15.77 20.79 9.42
N LEU A 89 16.98 20.30 9.09
CA LEU A 89 17.92 19.73 10.08
C LEU A 89 19.31 20.38 10.06
N GLY A 90 19.42 21.63 9.61
CA GLY A 90 20.73 22.28 9.40
C GLY A 90 20.90 23.71 9.91
N ARG A 91 19.99 24.26 10.74
CA ARG A 91 20.09 25.67 11.19
C ARG A 91 20.27 25.92 12.68
N ASP A 92 20.30 24.91 13.53
CA ASP A 92 20.43 25.12 15.00
C ASP A 92 21.77 24.69 15.62
N ALA A 93 22.75 24.28 14.82
CA ALA A 93 24.07 23.87 15.33
C ALA A 93 25.16 24.87 14.92
N LYS A 94 25.05 26.15 15.30
CA LYS A 94 26.19 27.11 15.35
C LYS A 94 25.80 28.45 15.99
N LYS A 95 25.51 28.48 17.29
CA LYS A 95 25.74 29.66 18.14
C LYS A 95 26.20 29.22 19.53
N LYS A 96 27.49 28.95 19.65
CA LYS A 96 28.26 29.15 20.87
C LYS A 96 29.45 30.02 20.51
N LYS A 97 29.35 31.30 20.81
CA LYS A 97 30.44 32.20 21.21
C LYS A 97 29.85 33.15 22.22
#